data_AF-A0AAQ1JVF6-F1
#
_entry.id   AF-A0AAQ1JVF6-F1
#
_cell.length_a   1.000
_cell.length_b   1.000
_cell.length_c   1.000
_cell.angle_alpha   90.00
_cell.angle_beta   90.00
_cell.angle_gamma   90.00
#
_symmetry.space_group_name_H-M   'P 1'
#
loop_
_entity.id
_entity.type
_entity.pdbx_description
1 polymer ?
#
loop_
_entity_poly.entity_id
_entity_poly.type
_entity_poly.pdbx_seq_one_letter_code
_entity_poly.pdbx_strand_id
1 'polypeptide(L)'
;MDTTRPLPAGHLMSNLIDQDIAHIRRVMPLSLSGDFGGPILPVMYWRSRLHRLLDTGHVNKGQLAKIDSLLIQLDLYELNAETSAAATARQIIGQAARH
;
A
#
# COMPACT_ATOMS: atom_id res chain seq x y z
N MET A 1 -18.53 28.51 -28.10
CA MET A 1 -18.83 27.29 -27.31
C MET A 1 -18.69 26.17 -28.33
N ASP A 2 -17.71 25.26 -28.30
CA ASP A 2 -16.95 24.66 -27.21
C ASP A 2 -15.61 24.18 -27.79
N THR A 3 -14.49 24.72 -27.30
CA THR A 3 -13.15 24.24 -27.70
C THR A 3 -12.86 22.98 -26.91
N THR A 4 -13.21 21.81 -27.46
CA THR A 4 -12.68 20.51 -27.00
C THR A 4 -11.18 20.49 -27.29
N ARG A 5 -10.38 21.11 -26.41
CA ARG A 5 -8.93 21.02 -26.46
C ARG A 5 -8.58 19.57 -26.07
N PRO A 6 -8.04 18.74 -26.99
CA PRO A 6 -7.57 17.42 -26.60
C PRO A 6 -6.50 17.63 -25.54
N LEU A 7 -6.76 17.11 -24.35
CA LEU A 7 -5.82 17.17 -23.25
C LEU A 7 -4.52 16.48 -23.70
N PRO A 8 -3.34 17.07 -23.46
CA PRO A 8 -2.08 16.44 -23.84
C PRO A 8 -1.98 15.06 -23.19
N ALA A 9 -1.49 14.06 -23.93
CA ALA A 9 -1.45 12.66 -23.49
C ALA A 9 -0.81 12.46 -22.09
N GLY A 10 0.15 13.31 -21.73
CA GLY A 10 0.76 13.32 -20.39
C GLY A 10 -0.23 13.60 -19.25
N HIS A 11 -1.29 14.37 -19.49
CA HIS A 11 -2.34 14.64 -18.50
C HIS A 11 -3.24 13.42 -18.28
N LEU A 12 -3.50 12.62 -19.31
CA LEU A 12 -4.28 11.39 -19.20
C LEU A 12 -3.52 10.33 -18.38
N MET A 13 -2.21 10.18 -18.65
CA MET A 13 -1.34 9.27 -17.90
C MET A 13 -1.23 9.65 -16.42
N SER A 14 -1.10 10.94 -16.11
CA SER A 14 -1.10 11.41 -14.72
C SER A 14 -2.42 11.12 -14.00
N ASN A 15 -3.57 11.28 -14.66
CA ASN A 15 -4.87 10.95 -14.05
C ASN A 15 -5.01 9.45 -13.77
N LEU A 16 -4.50 8.58 -14.65
CA LEU A 16 -4.51 7.13 -14.43
C LEU A 16 -3.64 6.72 -13.23
N ILE A 17 -2.45 7.32 -13.08
CA ILE A 17 -1.57 7.08 -11.93
C ILE A 17 -2.25 7.55 -10.64
N ASP A 18 -2.89 8.72 -10.64
CA ASP A 18 -3.64 9.21 -9.48
C ASP A 18 -4.81 8.29 -9.10
N GLN A 19 -5.51 7.73 -10.08
CA GLN A 19 -6.55 6.74 -9.85
C GLN A 19 -5.99 5.42 -9.29
N ASP A 20 -4.87 4.93 -9.82
CA ASP A 20 -4.23 3.69 -9.33
C ASP A 20 -3.72 3.89 -7.89
N ILE A 21 -3.10 5.03 -7.58
CA ILE A 21 -2.69 5.39 -6.21
C ILE A 21 -3.91 5.46 -5.28
N ALA A 22 -5.00 6.10 -5.70
CA ALA A 22 -6.22 6.19 -4.89
C ALA A 22 -6.87 4.82 -4.66
N HIS A 23 -6.80 3.94 -5.67
CA HIS A 23 -7.27 2.57 -5.59
C HIS A 23 -6.42 1.73 -4.62
N ILE A 24 -5.09 1.76 -4.77
CA ILE A 24 -4.15 1.08 -3.86
C ILE A 24 -4.39 1.53 -2.43
N ARG A 25 -4.51 2.84 -2.19
CA ARG A 25 -4.76 3.40 -0.84
C ARG A 25 -6.01 2.82 -0.17
N ARG A 26 -7.05 2.48 -0.94
CA ARG A 26 -8.29 1.89 -0.39
C ARG A 26 -8.20 0.38 -0.26
N VAL A 27 -7.66 -0.30 -1.28
CA VAL A 27 -7.64 -1.76 -1.36
C VAL A 27 -6.54 -2.39 -0.51
N MET A 28 -5.39 -1.72 -0.37
CA MET A 28 -4.25 -2.18 0.41
C MET A 28 -4.62 -2.48 1.87
N PRO A 29 -5.16 -1.55 2.67
CA PRO A 29 -5.54 -1.84 4.06
C PRO A 29 -6.63 -2.92 4.16
N LEU A 30 -7.59 -2.94 3.23
CA LEU A 30 -8.63 -3.98 3.20
C LEU A 30 -8.04 -5.38 2.92
N SER A 31 -7.05 -5.45 2.03
CA SER A 31 -6.37 -6.70 1.67
C SER A 31 -5.47 -7.20 2.80
N LEU A 32 -4.89 -6.29 3.59
CA LEU A 32 -4.04 -6.62 4.73
C LEU A 32 -4.87 -7.05 5.95
N SER A 33 -6.03 -6.44 6.19
CA SER A 33 -6.92 -6.81 7.31
C SER A 33 -7.59 -8.18 7.15
N GLY A 34 -7.61 -8.75 5.93
CA GLY A 34 -7.91 -10.17 5.72
C GLY A 34 -9.35 -10.60 6.01
N ASP A 35 -10.34 -9.74 5.73
CA ASP A 35 -11.78 -10.01 5.92
C ASP A 35 -12.30 -11.24 5.10
N PHE A 36 -11.49 -11.77 4.18
CA PHE A 36 -11.79 -12.96 3.36
C PHE A 36 -10.79 -14.12 3.59
N GLY A 37 -10.49 -14.46 4.84
CA GLY A 37 -9.75 -15.69 5.17
C GLY A 37 -8.22 -15.57 5.13
N GLY A 38 -7.69 -14.36 5.30
CA GLY A 38 -6.24 -14.07 5.36
C GLY A 38 -5.84 -12.91 4.44
N PRO A 39 -4.59 -12.43 4.53
CA PRO A 39 -4.10 -11.39 3.63
C PRO A 39 -4.07 -11.95 2.20
N ILE A 40 -5.02 -11.49 1.38
CA ILE A 40 -5.19 -11.96 -0.01
C ILE A 40 -3.92 -11.71 -0.83
N LEU A 41 -3.22 -10.61 -0.49
CA LEU A 41 -1.98 -10.20 -1.12
C LEU A 41 -0.97 -9.82 -0.02
N PRO A 42 0.26 -10.37 -0.04
CA PRO A 42 1.29 -10.05 0.94
C PRO A 42 1.79 -8.61 0.79
N VAL A 43 2.35 -8.03 1.86
CA VAL A 43 2.94 -6.68 1.85
C VAL A 43 3.96 -6.50 0.72
N MET A 44 4.81 -7.52 0.49
CA MET A 44 5.81 -7.49 -0.58
C MET A 44 5.21 -7.23 -1.97
N TYR A 45 4.01 -7.77 -2.26
CA TYR A 45 3.34 -7.55 -3.54
C TYR A 45 3.00 -6.06 -3.75
N TRP A 46 2.43 -5.42 -2.72
CA TRP A 46 2.09 -4.00 -2.78
C TRP A 46 3.35 -3.13 -2.91
N ARG A 47 4.43 -3.50 -2.22
CA ARG A 47 5.72 -2.81 -2.34
C ARG A 47 6.26 -2.87 -3.77
N SER A 48 6.30 -4.07 -4.38
CA SER A 48 6.71 -4.23 -5.78
C SER A 48 5.83 -3.45 -6.75
N ARG A 49 4.51 -3.40 -6.51
CA ARG A 49 3.58 -2.63 -7.35
C ARG A 49 3.84 -1.12 -7.27
N LEU A 50 4.06 -0.58 -6.06
CA LEU A 50 4.41 0.82 -5.85
C LEU A 50 5.75 1.18 -6.50
N HIS A 51 6.76 0.31 -6.39
CA HIS A 51 8.03 0.50 -7.09
C HIS A 51 7.88 0.48 -8.61
N ARG A 52 6.99 -0.37 -9.16
CA ARG A 52 6.71 -0.40 -10.60
C ARG A 52 6.03 0.88 -11.09
N LEU A 53 5.17 1.49 -10.27
CA LEU A 53 4.61 2.82 -10.56
C LEU A 53 5.71 3.87 -10.65
N LEU A 54 6.67 3.85 -9.73
CA LEU A 54 7.83 4.75 -9.74
C LEU A 54 8.71 4.54 -10.99
N ASP A 55 8.95 3.29 -11.37
CA ASP A 55 9.75 2.90 -12.53
C ASP A 55 9.16 3.41 -13.86
N THR A 56 7.84 3.65 -13.93
CA THR A 56 7.21 4.19 -15.15
C THR A 56 7.70 5.58 -15.54
N GLY A 57 8.31 6.35 -14.63
CA GLY A 57 8.88 7.68 -14.92
C GLY A 57 7.85 8.80 -15.20
N HIS A 58 6.55 8.50 -15.21
CA HIS A 58 5.47 9.47 -15.46
C HIS A 58 4.90 10.08 -14.17
N VAL A 59 5.59 9.87 -13.04
CA VAL A 59 5.13 10.22 -11.70
C VAL A 59 5.53 11.65 -11.37
N ASN A 60 4.56 12.51 -11.03
CA ASN A 60 4.84 13.87 -10.57
C ASN A 60 5.18 13.92 -9.06
N LYS A 61 5.71 15.04 -8.58
CA LYS A 61 6.12 15.21 -7.17
C LYS A 61 4.99 14.95 -6.15
N GLY A 62 3.76 15.33 -6.46
CA GLY A 62 2.59 15.05 -5.62
C GLY A 62 2.18 13.58 -5.63
N GLN A 63 2.32 12.90 -6.76
CA GLN A 63 2.10 11.45 -6.85
C GLN A 63 3.19 10.66 -6.11
N LEU A 64 4.45 11.11 -6.22
CA LEU A 64 5.58 10.56 -5.46
C LEU A 64 5.30 10.62 -3.96
N ALA A 65 4.91 11.79 -3.44
CA ALA A 65 4.57 11.95 -2.03
C ALA A 65 3.43 11.03 -1.57
N LYS A 66 2.43 10.76 -2.44
CA LYS A 66 1.36 9.80 -2.14
C LYS A 66 1.90 8.37 -2.10
N ILE A 67 2.77 7.99 -3.03
CA ILE A 67 3.41 6.67 -3.07
C ILE A 67 4.30 6.47 -1.84
N ASP A 68 5.12 7.45 -1.47
CA ASP A 68 5.93 7.42 -0.24
C ASP A 68 5.06 7.23 1.01
N SER A 69 3.94 7.94 1.11
CA SER A 69 3.00 7.76 2.22
C SER A 69 2.41 6.34 2.29
N LEU A 70 2.19 5.70 1.13
CA LEU A 70 1.72 4.31 1.08
C LEU A 70 2.83 3.32 1.48
N LEU A 71 4.08 3.57 1.06
CA LEU A 71 5.23 2.75 1.47
C LEU A 71 5.42 2.80 2.99
N ILE A 72 5.35 3.99 3.60
CA ILE A 72 5.43 4.15 5.05
C ILE A 72 4.29 3.40 5.76
N GLN A 73 3.07 3.42 5.21
CA GLN A 73 1.95 2.64 5.78
C GLN A 73 2.19 1.14 5.76
N LEU A 74 2.83 0.61 4.70
CA LEU A 74 3.21 -0.80 4.63
C LEU A 74 4.27 -1.14 5.69
N ASP A 75 5.32 -0.31 5.81
CA ASP A 75 6.38 -0.51 6.81
C ASP A 75 5.81 -0.49 8.25
N LEU A 76 4.90 0.45 8.54
CA LEU A 76 4.24 0.52 9.85
C LEU A 76 3.34 -0.69 10.12
N TYR A 77 2.66 -1.21 9.08
CA TYR A 77 1.84 -2.41 9.22
C TYR A 77 2.69 -3.64 9.53
N GLU A 78 3.82 -3.84 8.84
CA GLU A 78 4.77 -4.93 9.12
C GLU A 78 5.32 -4.82 10.55
N LEU A 79 5.77 -3.63 10.96
CA LEU A 79 6.27 -3.41 12.32
C LEU A 79 5.22 -3.71 13.40
N ASN A 80 3.96 -3.32 13.18
CA ASN A 80 2.87 -3.60 14.10
C ASN A 80 2.51 -5.10 14.13
N ALA A 81 2.55 -5.78 12.98
CA ALA A 81 2.32 -7.22 12.89
C ALA A 81 3.42 -8.00 13.63
N GLU A 82 4.69 -7.64 13.45
CA GLU A 82 5.84 -8.21 14.16
C GLU A 82 5.73 -7.99 15.68
N THR A 83 5.38 -6.78 16.11
CA THR A 83 5.19 -6.45 17.52
C THR A 83 4.06 -7.27 18.14
N SER A 84 2.95 -7.42 17.41
CA SER A 84 1.80 -8.22 17.84
C SER A 84 2.15 -9.70 17.96
N ALA A 85 2.85 -10.25 16.96
CA ALA A 85 3.33 -11.64 16.98
C ALA A 85 4.31 -11.89 18.14
N ALA A 86 5.25 -10.97 18.38
CA ALA A 86 6.20 -11.07 19.49
C ALA A 86 5.51 -11.01 20.87
N ALA A 87 4.48 -10.17 21.02
CA ALA A 87 3.67 -10.11 22.24
C ALA A 87 2.94 -11.43 22.49
N THR A 88 2.33 -12.02 21.48
CA THR A 88 1.70 -13.35 21.57
C THR A 88 2.70 -14.43 21.96
N ALA A 89 3.87 -14.47 21.34
CA ALA A 89 4.91 -15.46 21.66
C ALA A 89 5.39 -15.35 23.12
N ARG A 90 5.58 -14.12 23.64
CA ARG A 90 5.94 -13.88 25.05
C ARG A 90 4.87 -14.38 26.02
N GLN A 91 3.59 -14.22 25.67
CA GLN A 91 2.48 -14.71 26.49
C GLN A 91 2.45 -16.25 26.56
N ILE A 92 2.64 -16.92 25.43
CA ILE A 92 2.66 -18.39 25.36
C ILE A 92 3.78 -18.97 26.24
N ILE A 93 4.99 -18.41 26.17
CA ILE A 93 6.13 -18.86 26.98
C ILE A 93 5.87 -18.65 28.48
N GLY A 94 5.31 -17.50 28.86
CA GLY A 94 4.98 -17.21 30.26
C GLY A 94 3.83 -18.07 30.82
N GLN A 95 2.91 -18.52 29.96
CA GLN A 95 1.82 -19.43 30.34
C GLN A 95 2.29 -20.87 30.50
N ALA A 96 3.22 -21.34 29.66
CA ALA A 96 3.77 -22.70 29.74
C ALA A 96 4.65 -22.95 30.98
N ALA A 97 5.27 -21.90 31.54
CA ALA A 97 6.08 -22.00 32.76
C ALA A 97 5.27 -22.04 34.07
N ARG A 98 3.94 -21.92 33.98
CA ARG A 98 3.02 -21.91 35.14
C ARG A 98 2.23 -23.22 35.32
N HIS A 99 2.60 -24.27 34.58
CA HIS A 99 1.92 -25.57 34.60
C HIS A 99 2.91 -26.70 34.90
#